data_AF-A0A7G2MEJ4-F1
#
_entry.id   AF-A0A7G2MEJ4-F1
#
_cell.length_a   1.000
_cell.length_b   1.000
_cell.length_c   1.000
_cell.angle_alpha   90.00
_cell.angle_beta   90.00
_cell.angle_gamma   90.00
#
_symmetry.space_group_name_H-M   'P 1'
#
loop_
_entity.id
_entity.type
_entity.pdbx_description
1 polymer ?
#
loop_
_entity_poly.entity_id
_entity_poly.type
_entity_poly.pdbx_seq_one_letter_code
_entity_poly.pdbx_strand_id
1 'polypeptide(L)'
;DGDQMAVHLPLGNEAVLEAQILMLCSHNILNPANGAPITVPSQDMVLGLYYITKPRKGVKGEGLKFYSPEEVIIAFNERAVDLHAEIEVKIDNVDKDGQPIRHMIKTTVGRVILNQFTPKNYPYINTLITKKALRDIIGDVFKRCGVDVTAKFLDDIKDLGYRKAFEGGLSFNLGDVIVPENKQDLLQEGYDQVEEVMANYNMGFIT
;
A
#
# COMPACT_ATOMS: atom_id res chain seq x y z
N ASP A 1 -13.26 19.82 2.27
CA ASP A 1 -12.84 21.09 1.63
C ASP A 1 -14.02 21.90 1.10
N GLY A 2 -15.15 21.27 0.78
CA GLY A 2 -16.38 21.98 0.38
C GLY A 2 -16.84 21.65 -1.03
N ASP A 3 -16.32 20.57 -1.62
CA ASP A 3 -16.66 20.12 -2.95
C ASP A 3 -18.16 19.80 -3.11
N GLN A 4 -18.70 20.13 -4.28
CA GLN A 4 -20.09 19.90 -4.65
C GLN A 4 -20.16 18.97 -5.88
N MET A 5 -21.15 18.07 -5.90
CA MET A 5 -21.42 17.18 -7.03
C MET A 5 -22.88 17.27 -7.45
N ALA A 6 -23.13 17.38 -8.76
CA ALA A 6 -24.47 17.35 -9.33
C ALA A 6 -24.96 15.90 -9.50
N VAL A 7 -26.23 15.66 -9.18
CA VAL A 7 -26.86 14.33 -9.32
C VAL A 7 -27.97 14.42 -10.37
N HIS A 8 -27.90 13.55 -11.37
CA HIS A 8 -28.88 13.46 -12.46
C HIS A 8 -29.55 12.09 -12.43
N LEU A 9 -30.84 12.04 -12.79
CA LEU A 9 -31.63 10.81 -12.82
C LEU A 9 -31.95 10.44 -14.28
N PRO A 10 -31.44 9.32 -14.83
CA PRO A 10 -31.87 8.82 -16.13
C PRO A 10 -33.31 8.30 -16.03
N LEU A 11 -34.18 8.72 -16.96
CA LEU A 11 -35.60 8.37 -16.95
C LEU A 11 -35.98 7.36 -18.04
N GLY A 12 -35.33 7.40 -19.20
CA GLY A 12 -35.61 6.48 -20.30
C GLY A 12 -34.97 5.11 -20.06
N ASN A 13 -35.63 4.04 -20.50
CA ASN A 13 -35.13 2.67 -20.32
C ASN A 13 -33.74 2.50 -20.96
N GLU A 14 -33.53 3.10 -22.13
CA GLU A 14 -32.25 3.11 -22.85
C GLU A 14 -31.16 3.81 -22.04
N ALA A 15 -31.48 4.99 -21.47
CA ALA A 15 -30.55 5.76 -20.64
C ALA A 15 -30.20 5.03 -19.33
N VAL A 16 -31.17 4.33 -18.73
CA VAL A 16 -30.93 3.50 -17.53
C VAL A 16 -29.99 2.34 -17.87
N LEU A 17 -30.23 1.64 -18.98
CA LEU A 17 -29.35 0.55 -19.43
C LEU A 17 -27.94 1.04 -19.77
N GLU A 18 -27.82 2.17 -20.46
CA GLU A 18 -26.53 2.79 -20.77
C GLU A 18 -25.75 3.15 -19.49
N ALA A 19 -26.44 3.74 -18.51
CA ALA A 19 -25.83 4.08 -17.23
C ALA A 19 -25.30 2.84 -16.50
N GLN A 20 -26.05 1.74 -16.52
CA GLN A 20 -25.67 0.49 -15.87
C GLN A 20 -24.52 -0.23 -16.59
N ILE A 21 -24.52 -0.25 -17.92
CA ILE A 21 -23.58 -1.06 -18.71
C ILE A 21 -22.28 -0.30 -18.99
N LEU A 22 -22.34 1.02 -19.21
CA LEU A 22 -21.19 1.82 -19.65
C LEU A 22 -20.69 2.80 -18.58
N MET A 23 -21.59 3.45 -17.82
CA MET A 23 -21.20 4.52 -16.90
C MET A 23 -20.92 4.05 -15.46
N LEU A 24 -21.25 2.79 -15.14
CA LEU A 24 -21.09 2.25 -13.79
C LEU A 24 -19.61 2.29 -13.34
N CYS A 25 -19.37 2.78 -12.13
CA CYS A 25 -18.02 2.98 -11.57
C CYS A 25 -17.15 1.71 -11.59
N SER A 26 -17.76 0.53 -11.37
CA SER A 26 -17.06 -0.75 -11.41
C SER A 26 -16.43 -1.06 -12.77
N HIS A 27 -16.93 -0.49 -13.87
CA HIS A 27 -16.32 -0.65 -15.20
C HIS A 27 -15.15 0.32 -15.43
N ASN A 28 -15.06 1.40 -14.65
CA ASN A 28 -14.14 2.52 -14.85
C ASN A 28 -12.92 2.45 -13.91
N ILE A 29 -12.27 1.28 -13.85
CA ILE A 29 -11.10 1.02 -12.96
C ILE A 29 -9.80 1.57 -13.57
N LEU A 30 -9.67 1.53 -14.89
CA LEU A 30 -8.45 1.92 -15.62
C LEU A 30 -8.59 3.30 -16.25
N ASN A 31 -7.47 3.98 -16.39
CA ASN A 31 -7.38 5.23 -17.12
C ASN A 31 -7.48 5.00 -18.63
N PRO A 32 -8.43 5.64 -19.34
CA PRO A 32 -8.55 5.50 -20.79
C PRO A 32 -7.29 5.90 -21.56
N ALA A 33 -6.50 6.84 -21.04
CA ALA A 33 -5.33 7.37 -21.73
C ALA A 33 -4.10 6.46 -21.70
N ASN A 34 -3.91 5.68 -20.61
CA ASN A 34 -2.67 4.91 -20.41
C ASN A 34 -2.87 3.51 -19.81
N GLY A 35 -4.11 3.11 -19.54
CA GLY A 35 -4.44 1.80 -18.98
C GLY A 35 -3.97 1.56 -17.54
N ALA A 36 -3.48 2.58 -16.85
CA ALA A 36 -3.10 2.46 -15.43
C ALA A 36 -4.34 2.49 -14.54
N PRO A 37 -4.39 1.73 -13.43
CA PRO A 37 -5.49 1.83 -12.46
C PRO A 37 -5.62 3.25 -11.89
N ILE A 38 -6.85 3.79 -11.88
CA ILE A 38 -7.18 5.09 -11.27
C ILE A 38 -7.65 4.91 -9.83
N THR A 39 -8.37 3.82 -9.55
CA THR A 39 -8.97 3.50 -8.24
C THR A 39 -7.95 2.97 -7.22
N VAL A 40 -6.74 3.52 -7.22
CA VAL A 40 -5.69 3.13 -6.27
C VAL A 40 -5.98 3.78 -4.92
N PRO A 41 -5.96 3.00 -3.81
CA PRO A 41 -6.09 3.58 -2.49
C PRO A 41 -5.08 4.71 -2.21
N SER A 42 -5.49 5.68 -1.40
CA SER A 42 -4.71 6.87 -1.05
C SER A 42 -4.59 7.06 0.46
N GLN A 43 -3.63 7.92 0.86
CA GLN A 43 -3.44 8.39 2.24
C GLN A 43 -3.44 7.25 3.27
N ASP A 44 -4.37 7.28 4.23
CA ASP A 44 -4.43 6.41 5.39
C ASP A 44 -4.62 4.94 5.01
N MET A 45 -5.34 4.67 3.91
CA MET A 45 -5.53 3.30 3.43
C MET A 45 -4.18 2.68 3.04
N VAL A 46 -3.35 3.44 2.32
CA VAL A 46 -2.00 2.98 1.94
C VAL A 46 -1.11 2.87 3.17
N LEU A 47 -1.25 3.80 4.13
CA LEU A 47 -0.48 3.78 5.37
C LEU A 47 -0.78 2.52 6.20
N GLY A 48 -2.04 2.14 6.33
CA GLY A 48 -2.45 0.91 7.04
C GLY A 48 -1.92 -0.36 6.37
N LEU A 49 -2.00 -0.43 5.04
CA LEU A 49 -1.46 -1.56 4.26
C LEU A 49 0.07 -1.63 4.31
N TYR A 50 0.74 -0.48 4.29
CA TYR A 50 2.18 -0.38 4.46
C TYR A 50 2.58 -0.86 5.86
N TYR A 51 1.87 -0.41 6.89
CA TYR A 51 2.11 -0.77 8.28
C TYR A 51 2.01 -2.28 8.48
N ILE A 52 0.90 -2.91 8.10
CA ILE A 52 0.70 -4.35 8.29
C ILE A 52 1.72 -5.21 7.51
N THR A 53 2.23 -4.74 6.38
CA THR A 53 3.16 -5.54 5.55
C THR A 53 4.64 -5.32 5.85
N LYS A 54 4.95 -4.43 6.80
CA LYS A 54 6.32 -4.09 7.19
C LYS A 54 6.90 -5.15 8.13
N PRO A 55 8.05 -5.76 7.80
CA PRO A 55 8.73 -6.66 8.73
C PRO A 55 9.44 -5.88 9.84
N ARG A 56 9.52 -6.47 11.02
CA ARG A 56 10.31 -5.95 12.15
C ARG A 56 11.11 -7.10 12.77
N LYS A 57 12.42 -6.89 12.93
CA LYS A 57 13.31 -7.85 13.61
C LYS A 57 13.19 -7.74 15.12
N GLY A 58 13.42 -8.85 15.82
CA GLY A 58 13.41 -8.95 17.28
C GLY A 58 12.02 -8.91 17.91
N VAL A 59 10.99 -9.29 17.17
CA VAL A 59 9.60 -9.30 17.67
C VAL A 59 9.15 -10.69 18.07
N LYS A 60 8.08 -10.76 18.87
CA LYS A 60 7.53 -12.01 19.37
C LYS A 60 7.07 -12.90 18.21
N GLY A 61 7.54 -14.15 18.19
CA GLY A 61 7.13 -15.14 17.19
C GLY A 61 7.98 -15.15 15.91
N GLU A 62 9.09 -14.41 15.88
CA GLU A 62 10.06 -14.46 14.77
C GLU A 62 10.64 -15.88 14.60
N GLY A 63 10.71 -16.34 13.34
CA GLY A 63 11.26 -17.63 12.96
C GLY A 63 10.34 -18.83 13.22
N LEU A 64 9.12 -18.62 13.70
CA LEU A 64 8.14 -19.70 13.86
C LEU A 64 7.70 -20.24 12.50
N LYS A 65 7.36 -21.53 12.49
CA LYS A 65 6.90 -22.25 11.31
C LYS A 65 5.44 -22.65 11.49
N PHE A 66 4.62 -22.37 10.50
CA PHE A 66 3.20 -22.64 10.49
C PHE A 66 2.83 -23.57 9.34
N TYR A 67 1.90 -24.48 9.60
CA TYR A 67 1.40 -25.43 8.60
C TYR A 67 0.39 -24.79 7.64
N SER A 68 -0.37 -23.78 8.10
CA SER A 68 -1.36 -23.10 7.27
C SER A 68 -1.58 -21.63 7.66
N PRO A 69 -2.13 -20.81 6.76
CA PRO A 69 -2.53 -19.43 7.07
C PRO A 69 -3.47 -19.32 8.28
N GLU A 70 -4.38 -20.28 8.47
CA GLU A 70 -5.34 -20.27 9.58
C GLU A 70 -4.64 -20.38 10.93
N GLU A 71 -3.59 -21.20 11.03
CA GLU A 71 -2.79 -21.34 12.25
C GLU A 71 -2.10 -20.02 12.63
N VAL A 72 -1.63 -19.26 11.62
CA VAL A 72 -1.05 -17.92 11.82
C VAL A 72 -2.09 -16.96 12.40
N ILE A 73 -3.32 -17.00 11.90
CA ILE A 73 -4.42 -16.13 12.40
C ILE A 73 -4.75 -16.48 13.84
N ILE A 74 -4.84 -17.77 14.17
CA ILE A 74 -5.10 -18.24 15.53
C ILE A 74 -3.98 -17.75 16.46
N ALA A 75 -2.72 -17.95 16.07
CA ALA A 75 -1.58 -17.50 16.85
C ALA A 75 -1.56 -15.97 17.04
N PHE A 76 -1.97 -15.21 16.03
CA PHE A 76 -2.09 -13.76 16.13
C PHE A 76 -3.21 -13.34 17.09
N ASN A 77 -4.38 -13.97 17.00
CA ASN A 77 -5.52 -13.71 17.88
C ASN A 77 -5.22 -14.03 19.36
N GLU A 78 -4.48 -15.11 19.60
CA GLU A 78 -3.97 -15.50 20.93
C GLU A 78 -2.78 -14.65 21.40
N ARG A 79 -2.37 -13.64 20.61
CA ARG A 79 -1.21 -12.77 20.88
C ARG A 79 0.09 -13.55 21.08
N ALA A 80 0.20 -14.74 20.48
CA ALA A 80 1.41 -15.55 20.51
C ALA A 80 2.48 -15.01 19.55
N VAL A 81 2.06 -14.33 18.47
CA VAL A 81 2.94 -13.70 17.47
C VAL A 81 2.60 -12.23 17.25
N ASP A 82 3.60 -11.43 16.90
CA ASP A 82 3.44 -10.02 16.51
C ASP A 82 3.03 -9.88 15.04
N LEU A 83 2.34 -8.78 14.69
CA LEU A 83 1.92 -8.49 13.32
C LEU A 83 3.09 -8.42 12.33
N HIS A 84 4.23 -7.91 12.80
CA HIS A 84 5.41 -7.63 11.99
C HIS A 84 6.44 -8.77 12.03
N ALA A 85 6.11 -9.88 12.70
CA ALA A 85 6.99 -11.03 12.86
C ALA A 85 7.26 -11.73 11.52
N GLU A 86 8.53 -12.00 11.24
CA GLU A 86 8.95 -12.83 10.11
C GLU A 86 8.75 -14.31 10.45
N ILE A 87 7.98 -15.01 9.63
CA ILE A 87 7.55 -16.40 9.85
C ILE A 87 7.75 -17.24 8.58
N GLU A 88 7.81 -18.55 8.73
CA GLU A 88 7.71 -19.50 7.61
C GLU A 88 6.32 -20.14 7.63
N VAL A 89 5.57 -20.04 6.53
CA VAL A 89 4.25 -20.66 6.44
C VAL A 89 4.11 -21.43 5.13
N LYS A 90 3.48 -22.60 5.20
CA LYS A 90 3.14 -23.39 4.04
C LYS A 90 1.85 -22.85 3.44
N ILE A 91 1.92 -22.40 2.19
CA ILE A 91 0.77 -21.82 1.50
C ILE A 91 0.45 -22.59 0.22
N ASP A 92 -0.83 -22.63 -0.10
CA ASP A 92 -1.32 -23.03 -1.41
C ASP A 92 -1.33 -21.77 -2.28
N ASN A 93 -0.39 -21.69 -3.21
CA ASN A 93 -0.17 -20.52 -4.06
C ASN A 93 -0.49 -20.88 -5.53
N VAL A 94 -0.64 -19.85 -6.36
CA VAL A 94 -0.76 -19.99 -7.80
C VAL A 94 0.49 -19.41 -8.43
N ASP A 95 1.16 -20.17 -9.31
CA ASP A 95 2.31 -19.67 -10.05
C ASP A 95 1.90 -18.60 -11.08
N LYS A 96 2.89 -17.93 -11.68
CA LYS A 96 2.68 -16.94 -12.74
C LYS A 96 1.84 -17.50 -13.91
N ASP A 97 1.89 -18.81 -14.13
CA ASP A 97 1.17 -19.54 -15.18
C ASP A 97 -0.19 -20.12 -14.74
N GLY A 98 -0.66 -19.83 -13.52
CA GLY A 98 -1.97 -20.29 -13.05
C GLY A 98 -1.98 -21.68 -12.43
N GLN A 99 -0.82 -22.33 -12.27
CA GLN A 99 -0.73 -23.68 -11.68
C GLN A 99 -0.66 -23.62 -10.15
N PRO A 100 -1.40 -24.49 -9.44
CA PRO A 100 -1.35 -24.55 -7.99
C PRO A 100 -0.02 -25.14 -7.51
N ILE A 101 0.72 -24.38 -6.72
CA ILE A 101 1.98 -24.79 -6.10
C ILE A 101 1.86 -24.68 -4.59
N ARG A 102 2.14 -25.77 -3.89
CA ARG A 102 2.21 -25.79 -2.44
C ARG A 102 3.66 -25.76 -1.97
N HIS A 103 4.06 -24.68 -1.31
CA HIS A 103 5.43 -24.54 -0.83
C HIS A 103 5.52 -23.72 0.46
N MET A 104 6.67 -23.81 1.13
CA MET A 104 6.99 -23.03 2.32
C MET A 104 7.55 -21.68 1.90
N ILE A 105 6.98 -20.58 2.41
CA ILE A 105 7.45 -19.21 2.12
C ILE A 105 7.81 -18.50 3.41
N LYS A 106 8.92 -17.74 3.37
CA LYS A 106 9.25 -16.72 4.38
C LYS A 106 8.42 -15.46 4.15
N THR A 107 7.57 -15.11 5.09
CA THR A 107 6.65 -13.96 4.99
C THR A 107 6.47 -13.31 6.37
N THR A 108 5.54 -12.36 6.49
CA THR A 108 5.15 -11.78 7.78
C THR A 108 3.71 -12.13 8.12
N VAL A 109 3.38 -12.15 9.42
CA VAL A 109 2.00 -12.38 9.90
C VAL A 109 1.02 -11.42 9.21
N GLY A 110 1.36 -10.14 9.11
CA GLY A 110 0.51 -9.17 8.45
C GLY A 110 0.33 -9.38 6.94
N ARG A 111 1.33 -9.92 6.23
CA ARG A 111 1.16 -10.31 4.82
C ARG A 111 0.24 -11.51 4.68
N VAL A 112 0.26 -12.46 5.62
CA VAL A 112 -0.70 -13.58 5.63
C VAL A 112 -2.13 -13.06 5.79
N ILE A 113 -2.35 -12.08 6.67
CA ILE A 113 -3.66 -11.44 6.85
C ILE A 113 -4.11 -10.74 5.57
N LEU A 114 -3.22 -10.00 4.90
CA LEU A 114 -3.55 -9.35 3.62
C LEU A 114 -3.96 -10.36 2.54
N ASN A 115 -3.26 -11.48 2.46
CA ASN A 115 -3.51 -12.49 1.42
C ASN A 115 -4.83 -13.27 1.60
N GLN A 116 -5.55 -13.11 2.73
CA GLN A 116 -6.92 -13.64 2.87
C GLN A 116 -7.91 -12.94 1.94
N PHE A 117 -7.63 -11.68 1.62
CA PHE A 117 -8.46 -10.85 0.74
C PHE A 117 -7.99 -10.92 -0.72
N THR A 118 -6.84 -11.54 -0.97
CA THR A 118 -6.30 -11.70 -2.32
C THR A 118 -7.10 -12.74 -3.11
N PRO A 119 -7.40 -12.49 -4.39
CA PRO A 119 -8.11 -13.46 -5.23
C PRO A 119 -7.38 -14.80 -5.32
N LYS A 120 -8.13 -15.91 -5.33
CA LYS A 120 -7.55 -17.28 -5.39
C LYS A 120 -6.68 -17.53 -6.62
N ASN A 121 -6.95 -16.83 -7.73
CA ASN A 121 -6.21 -16.99 -8.99
C ASN A 121 -5.01 -16.02 -9.09
N TYR A 122 -4.67 -15.33 -8.00
CA TYR A 122 -3.57 -14.36 -7.96
C TYR A 122 -2.40 -14.89 -7.11
N PRO A 123 -1.14 -14.69 -7.54
CA PRO A 123 0.02 -15.12 -6.76
C PRO A 123 0.09 -14.43 -5.40
N TYR A 124 0.59 -15.15 -4.39
CA TYR A 124 0.76 -14.65 -3.04
C TYR A 124 1.61 -13.36 -3.00
N ILE A 125 1.06 -12.33 -2.36
CA ILE A 125 1.67 -11.01 -2.24
C ILE A 125 2.65 -11.03 -1.06
N ASN A 126 3.96 -11.14 -1.38
CA ASN A 126 5.02 -11.13 -0.37
C ASN A 126 5.94 -9.90 -0.47
N THR A 127 5.37 -8.72 -0.70
CA THR A 127 6.11 -7.47 -0.83
C THR A 127 5.59 -6.42 0.15
N LEU A 128 6.39 -5.38 0.36
CA LEU A 128 5.98 -4.21 1.14
C LEU A 128 4.99 -3.38 0.29
N ILE A 129 3.80 -3.13 0.84
CA ILE A 129 2.76 -2.42 0.11
C ILE A 129 3.01 -0.92 0.16
N THR A 130 3.70 -0.43 -0.87
CA THR A 130 3.81 1.00 -1.16
C THR A 130 2.70 1.41 -2.13
N LYS A 131 2.43 2.72 -2.26
CA LYS A 131 1.46 3.24 -3.24
C LYS A 131 1.74 2.73 -4.66
N LYS A 132 3.01 2.67 -5.06
CA LYS A 132 3.42 2.17 -6.37
C LYS A 132 3.17 0.66 -6.50
N ALA A 133 3.63 -0.13 -5.52
CA ALA A 133 3.41 -1.57 -5.52
C ALA A 133 1.93 -1.93 -5.56
N LEU A 134 1.10 -1.20 -4.83
CA LEU A 134 -0.35 -1.40 -4.82
C LEU A 134 -0.97 -1.13 -6.19
N ARG A 135 -0.55 -0.06 -6.88
CA ARG A 135 -1.00 0.23 -8.26
C ARG A 135 -0.66 -0.91 -9.21
N ASP A 136 0.56 -1.45 -9.12
CA ASP A 136 1.02 -2.52 -9.99
C ASP A 136 0.26 -3.83 -9.71
N ILE A 137 0.01 -4.15 -8.43
CA ILE A 137 -0.80 -5.31 -8.00
C ILE A 137 -2.23 -5.20 -8.54
N ILE A 138 -2.90 -4.05 -8.36
CA ILE A 138 -4.27 -3.85 -8.86
C ILE A 138 -4.33 -4.04 -10.38
N GLY A 139 -3.34 -3.52 -11.11
CA GLY A 139 -3.27 -3.69 -12.56
C GLY A 139 -3.08 -5.15 -12.99
N ASP A 140 -2.31 -5.94 -12.24
CA ASP A 140 -2.10 -7.36 -12.52
C ASP A 140 -3.32 -8.21 -12.12
N VAL A 141 -3.97 -7.89 -10.98
CA VAL A 141 -5.24 -8.50 -10.58
C VAL A 141 -6.32 -8.25 -11.64
N PHE A 142 -6.43 -7.03 -12.15
CA PHE A 142 -7.37 -6.69 -13.23
C PHE A 142 -7.15 -7.54 -14.48
N LYS A 143 -5.89 -7.68 -14.91
CA LYS A 143 -5.54 -8.46 -16.10
C LYS A 143 -5.83 -9.96 -15.95
N ARG A 144 -5.62 -10.51 -14.74
CA ARG A 144 -5.76 -11.95 -14.48
C ARG A 144 -7.16 -12.38 -14.08
N CYS A 145 -7.85 -11.56 -13.28
CA CYS A 145 -9.08 -11.94 -12.60
C CYS A 145 -10.32 -11.23 -13.13
N GLY A 146 -10.17 -10.18 -13.94
CA GLY A 146 -11.30 -9.43 -14.49
C GLY A 146 -11.86 -8.35 -13.56
N VAL A 147 -12.91 -7.69 -14.02
CA VAL A 147 -13.45 -6.45 -13.45
C VAL A 147 -14.12 -6.68 -12.10
N ASP A 148 -14.98 -7.69 -12.01
CA ASP A 148 -15.78 -8.04 -10.84
C ASP A 148 -14.92 -8.42 -9.64
N VAL A 149 -13.94 -9.29 -9.84
CA VAL A 149 -13.01 -9.73 -8.80
C VAL A 149 -12.12 -8.57 -8.36
N THR A 150 -11.70 -7.71 -9.29
CA THR A 150 -10.88 -6.54 -8.96
C THR A 150 -11.65 -5.51 -8.16
N ALA A 151 -12.92 -5.23 -8.52
CA ALA A 151 -13.76 -4.31 -7.77
C ALA A 151 -13.93 -4.77 -6.32
N LYS A 152 -14.19 -6.06 -6.10
CA LYS A 152 -14.27 -6.63 -4.74
C LYS A 152 -12.92 -6.54 -4.01
N PHE A 153 -11.82 -6.88 -4.67
CA PHE A 153 -10.49 -6.77 -4.09
C PHE A 153 -10.17 -5.34 -3.65
N LEU A 154 -10.57 -4.33 -4.43
CA LEU A 154 -10.38 -2.93 -4.08
C LEU A 154 -11.15 -2.54 -2.81
N ASP A 155 -12.40 -2.98 -2.67
CA ASP A 155 -13.19 -2.75 -1.47
C ASP A 155 -12.60 -3.45 -0.24
N ASP A 156 -12.20 -4.73 -0.38
CA ASP A 156 -11.59 -5.49 0.72
C ASP A 156 -10.28 -4.85 1.20
N ILE A 157 -9.45 -4.36 0.28
CA ILE A 157 -8.18 -3.70 0.58
C ILE A 157 -8.39 -2.30 1.18
N LYS A 158 -9.41 -1.56 0.73
CA LYS A 158 -9.84 -0.28 1.32
C LYS A 158 -10.21 -0.48 2.79
N ASP A 159 -11.08 -1.45 3.07
CA ASP A 159 -11.56 -1.74 4.42
C ASP A 159 -10.44 -2.25 5.33
N LEU A 160 -9.59 -3.14 4.83
CA LEU A 160 -8.39 -3.60 5.54
C LEU A 160 -7.43 -2.44 5.84
N GLY A 161 -7.19 -1.57 4.86
CA GLY A 161 -6.31 -0.42 4.99
C GLY A 161 -6.77 0.53 6.09
N TYR A 162 -8.04 0.95 6.08
CA TYR A 162 -8.58 1.81 7.13
C TYR A 162 -8.53 1.15 8.51
N ARG A 163 -8.95 -0.11 8.61
CA ARG A 163 -8.95 -0.83 9.88
C ARG A 163 -7.55 -0.94 10.48
N LYS A 164 -6.55 -1.25 9.65
CA LYS A 164 -5.16 -1.39 10.11
C LYS A 164 -4.48 -0.06 10.38
N ALA A 165 -4.85 1.00 9.68
CA ALA A 165 -4.41 2.36 10.02
C ALA A 165 -4.95 2.77 11.40
N PHE A 166 -6.22 2.50 11.67
CA PHE A 166 -6.85 2.78 12.97
C PHE A 166 -6.25 1.94 14.11
N GLU A 167 -6.19 0.61 13.95
CA GLU A 167 -5.59 -0.30 14.94
C GLU A 167 -4.10 -0.01 15.18
N GLY A 168 -3.38 0.47 14.16
CA GLY A 168 -1.97 0.85 14.25
C GLY A 168 -1.71 2.08 15.09
N GLY A 169 -2.73 2.92 15.36
CA GLY A 169 -2.62 4.08 16.24
C GLY A 169 -1.54 5.07 15.83
N LEU A 170 -1.29 5.21 14.52
CA LEU A 170 -0.23 6.04 13.99
C LEU A 170 -0.56 7.51 14.24
N SER A 171 0.37 8.22 14.87
CA SER A 171 0.29 9.65 15.14
C SER A 171 1.62 10.31 14.78
N PHE A 172 1.61 11.63 14.69
CA PHE A 172 2.79 12.42 14.38
C PHE A 172 2.98 13.48 15.46
N ASN A 173 4.14 13.48 16.09
CA ASN A 173 4.55 14.48 17.07
C ASN A 173 5.74 15.27 16.53
N LEU A 174 5.92 16.51 17.00
CA LEU A 174 7.11 17.30 16.74
C LEU A 174 8.40 16.57 17.16
N GLY A 175 8.33 15.72 18.20
CA GLY A 175 9.45 14.87 18.63
C GLY A 175 9.90 13.84 17.59
N ASP A 176 9.04 13.50 16.61
CA ASP A 176 9.41 12.59 15.51
C ASP A 176 10.21 13.31 14.41
N VAL A 177 10.29 14.64 14.46
CA VAL A 177 11.09 15.47 13.55
C VAL A 177 12.53 15.53 14.05
N ILE A 178 13.35 14.61 13.55
CA ILE A 178 14.77 14.53 13.91
C ILE A 178 15.53 15.65 13.20
N VAL A 179 16.02 16.62 13.98
CA VAL A 179 16.96 17.63 13.48
C VAL A 179 18.37 17.03 13.45
N PRO A 180 19.06 17.01 12.29
CA PRO A 180 20.42 16.47 12.21
C PRO A 180 21.38 17.26 13.10
N GLU A 181 22.30 16.55 13.77
CA GLU A 181 23.27 17.16 14.69
C GLU A 181 24.22 18.12 13.95
N ASN A 182 24.62 17.77 12.73
CA ASN A 182 25.51 18.55 11.86
C ASN A 182 24.82 19.72 11.15
N LYS A 183 23.56 20.04 11.48
CA LYS A 183 22.82 21.13 10.83
C LYS A 183 23.54 22.47 10.97
N GLN A 184 24.10 22.77 12.15
CA GLN A 184 24.77 24.05 12.38
C GLN A 184 26.06 24.17 11.57
N ASP A 185 26.84 23.10 11.48
CA ASP A 185 28.08 23.09 10.70
C ASP A 185 27.81 23.31 9.21
N LEU A 186 26.79 22.62 8.66
CA LEU A 186 26.37 22.81 7.26
C LEU A 186 25.86 24.23 6.98
N LEU A 187 25.18 24.85 7.95
CA LEU A 187 24.73 26.23 7.81
C LEU A 187 25.91 27.20 7.83
N GLN A 188 26.86 26.99 8.74
CA GLN A 188 28.03 27.84 8.86
C GLN A 188 28.90 27.77 7.61
N GLU A 189 29.15 26.56 7.08
CA GLU A 189 29.88 26.38 5.82
C GLU A 189 29.20 27.13 4.66
N GLY A 190 27.86 27.08 4.59
CA GLY A 190 27.09 27.85 3.60
C GLY A 190 27.21 29.36 3.78
N TYR A 191 27.20 29.86 5.02
CA TYR A 191 27.39 31.28 5.31
C TYR A 191 28.79 31.75 4.93
N ASP A 192 29.82 30.98 5.25
CA ASP A 192 31.22 31.30 4.93
C ASP A 192 31.43 31.39 3.41
N GLN A 193 30.85 30.45 2.65
CA GLN A 193 30.90 30.48 1.18
C GLN A 193 30.18 31.72 0.61
N VAL A 194 29.02 32.08 1.17
CA VAL A 194 28.29 33.28 0.74
C VAL A 194 29.09 34.54 1.07
N GLU A 195 29.73 34.61 2.23
CA GLU A 195 30.55 35.73 2.63
C GLU A 195 31.78 35.90 1.72
N GLU A 196 32.43 34.79 1.34
CA GLU A 196 33.52 34.79 0.36
C GLU A 196 33.06 35.33 -1.01
N VAL A 197 31.89 34.89 -1.49
CA VAL A 197 31.30 35.36 -2.75
C VAL A 197 30.97 36.85 -2.68
N MET A 198 30.33 37.31 -1.59
CA MET A 198 30.02 38.73 -1.40
C MET A 198 31.28 39.59 -1.32
N ALA A 199 32.34 39.11 -0.66
CA ALA A 199 33.63 39.79 -0.62
C ALA A 199 34.23 39.93 -2.03
N ASN A 200 34.23 38.85 -2.82
CA ASN A 200 34.72 38.85 -4.19
C ASN A 200 33.91 39.80 -5.09
N TYR A 201 32.59 39.87 -4.91
CA TYR A 201 31.72 40.83 -5.61
C TYR A 201 32.04 42.28 -5.24
N ASN A 202 32.15 42.57 -3.94
CA ASN A 202 32.46 43.92 -3.45
C ASN A 202 33.85 44.40 -3.87
N MET A 203 34.81 43.48 -4.04
CA MET A 203 36.15 43.77 -4.58
C MET A 203 36.17 43.87 -6.11
N GLY A 204 35.06 43.59 -6.80
CA GLY A 204 34.94 43.66 -8.25
C GLY A 204 35.57 42.49 -9.01
N PHE A 205 35.89 41.37 -8.34
CA PHE A 205 36.41 40.17 -8.99
C PHE A 205 35.33 39.38 -9.75
N ILE A 206 34.08 39.56 -9.36
CA ILE A 206 32.90 38.93 -9.97
C ILE A 206 31.74 39.94 -10.04
N THR A 207 30.81 39.74 -10.98
CA THR A 207 29.65 40.62 -11.26
C THR A 207 28.32 39.95 -11.02
#